data_AF-A0AAV6TPU0-F1
#
_entry.id   AF-A0AAV6TPU0-F1
#
_cell.length_a   1.000
_cell.length_b   1.000
_cell.length_c   1.000
_cell.angle_alpha   90.00
_cell.angle_beta   90.00
_cell.angle_gamma   90.00
#
_symmetry.space_group_name_H-M   'P 1'
#
loop_
_entity.id
_entity.type
_entity.pdbx_description
1 polymer ?
#
loop_
_entity_poly.entity_id
_entity_poly.type
_entity_poly.pdbx_seq_one_letter_code
_entity_poly.pdbx_strand_id
1 'polypeptide(L)'
;MKIESSRGLRRLIDTSTECIEALRVLKEPVDSWNTILIYLLRQKLDPESLRQRELLHAKSSQMTFKILADFLEDRARELEAMNCCRPAVNTPRPPDRFHGGAVKSSKVTSHVVDSAQCPVCSGHHAIHRCEEFKKWSVDQRKKFVYNNKICTNYLRKNHFVRSCTSGG
;
A
#
# COMPACT_ATOMS: atom_id res chain seq x y z
N MET A 1 -8.67 7.51 2.12
CA MET A 1 -7.38 6.83 1.90
C MET A 1 -7.30 6.54 0.42
N LYS A 2 -6.19 6.82 -0.26
CA LYS A 2 -6.08 6.59 -1.71
C LYS A 2 -5.73 5.14 -2.06
N ILE A 3 -5.26 4.34 -1.09
CA ILE A 3 -4.82 2.95 -1.25
C ILE A 3 -5.18 2.16 0.03
N GLU A 4 -5.77 0.98 -0.11
CA GLU A 4 -6.04 0.05 1.01
C GLU A 4 -4.74 -0.41 1.67
N SER A 5 -4.67 -0.28 2.99
CA SER A 5 -3.63 -0.93 3.79
C SER A 5 -4.19 -1.31 5.15
N SER A 6 -3.87 -2.52 5.62
CA SER A 6 -4.34 -3.01 6.92
C SER A 6 -4.03 -2.04 8.07
N ARG A 7 -2.78 -1.54 8.14
CA ARG A 7 -2.37 -0.54 9.14
C ARG A 7 -3.17 0.75 9.06
N GLY A 8 -3.52 1.20 7.85
CA GLY A 8 -4.27 2.43 7.68
C GLY A 8 -5.75 2.27 8.04
N LEU A 9 -6.34 1.11 7.75
CA LEU A 9 -7.71 0.77 8.18
C LEU A 9 -7.81 0.70 9.70
N ARG A 10 -6.91 -0.02 10.37
CA ARG A 10 -6.87 -0.06 11.85
C ARG A 10 -6.69 1.32 12.46
N ARG A 11 -5.72 2.10 11.97
CA ARG A 11 -5.50 3.47 12.45
C ARG A 11 -6.74 4.34 12.31
N LEU A 12 -7.49 4.20 11.22
CA LEU A 12 -8.73 4.95 11.01
C LEU A 12 -9.78 4.55 12.05
N ILE A 13 -9.95 3.25 12.33
CA ILE A 13 -10.87 2.75 13.35
C ILE A 13 -10.45 3.23 14.73
N ASP A 14 -9.19 3.03 15.10
CA ASP A 14 -8.64 3.41 16.41
C ASP A 14 -8.86 4.89 16.71
N THR A 15 -8.48 5.76 15.77
CA THR A 15 -8.65 7.21 15.92
C THR A 15 -10.12 7.60 16.02
N SER A 16 -10.99 6.95 15.22
CA SER A 16 -12.42 7.27 15.22
C SER A 16 -13.08 6.85 16.53
N THR A 17 -12.73 5.67 17.05
CA THR A 17 -13.21 5.16 18.33
C THR A 17 -12.72 6.04 19.47
N GLU A 18 -11.43 6.40 19.48
CA GLU A 18 -10.86 7.31 20.49
C GLU A 18 -11.60 8.66 20.53
N CYS A 19 -11.87 9.25 19.37
CA CYS A 19 -12.67 10.48 19.27
C CYS A 19 -14.09 10.30 19.81
N ILE A 20 -14.77 9.20 19.49
CA ILE A 20 -16.14 8.92 19.97
C ILE A 20 -16.15 8.73 21.49
N GLU A 21 -15.19 8.01 22.05
CA GLU A 21 -15.07 7.82 23.50
C GLU A 21 -14.78 9.13 24.21
N ALA A 22 -13.89 9.98 23.66
CA ALA A 22 -13.63 11.31 24.21
C ALA A 22 -14.90 12.18 24.25
N LEU A 23 -15.70 12.14 23.18
CA LEU A 23 -16.97 12.87 23.12
C LEU A 23 -18.01 12.29 24.09
N ARG A 24 -18.03 10.97 24.30
CA ARG A 24 -18.87 10.34 25.32
C ARG A 24 -18.49 10.78 26.73
N VAL A 25 -17.19 10.90 27.03
CA VAL A 25 -16.70 11.43 28.32
C VAL A 25 -17.17 12.88 28.54
N LEU A 26 -17.23 13.66 27.47
CA LEU A 26 -17.79 15.02 27.48
C LEU A 26 -19.34 15.06 27.57
N LYS A 27 -19.99 13.89 27.68
CA LYS A 27 -21.45 13.71 27.75
C LYS A 27 -22.20 14.14 26.49
N GLU A 28 -21.54 14.11 25.34
CA GLU A 28 -22.19 14.34 24.05
C GLU A 28 -23.06 13.13 23.62
N PRO A 29 -24.18 13.36 22.89
CA PRO A 29 -25.13 12.31 22.50
C PRO A 29 -24.64 11.48 21.29
N VAL A 30 -23.48 10.84 21.43
CA VAL A 30 -22.79 10.09 20.35
C VAL A 30 -23.58 8.91 19.78
N ASP A 31 -24.50 8.33 20.54
CA ASP A 31 -25.27 7.15 20.12
C ASP A 31 -26.20 7.43 18.92
N SER A 32 -26.61 8.69 18.76
CA SER A 32 -27.44 9.15 17.65
C SER A 32 -26.65 9.48 16.38
N TRP A 33 -25.32 9.51 16.45
CA TRP A 33 -24.47 10.01 15.36
C TRP A 33 -24.05 8.94 14.35
N ASN A 34 -24.57 7.71 14.47
CA ASN A 34 -24.24 6.59 13.59
C ASN A 34 -24.23 6.99 12.10
N THR A 35 -25.30 7.63 11.60
CA THR A 35 -25.41 8.04 10.19
C THR A 35 -24.30 9.02 9.77
N ILE A 36 -23.98 9.99 10.61
CA ILE A 36 -22.96 11.00 10.33
C ILE A 36 -21.57 10.37 10.37
N LEU A 37 -21.29 9.56 11.38
CA LEU A 37 -20.03 8.85 11.55
C LEU A 37 -19.76 7.91 10.36
N ILE A 38 -20.78 7.16 9.93
CA ILE A 38 -20.69 6.30 8.74
C ILE A 38 -20.39 7.14 7.51
N TYR A 39 -21.10 8.25 7.29
CA TYR A 39 -20.86 9.12 6.14
C TYR A 39 -19.41 9.65 6.12
N LEU A 40 -18.92 10.15 7.25
CA LEU A 40 -17.55 10.67 7.39
C LEU A 40 -16.51 9.58 7.15
N LEU A 41 -16.73 8.38 7.69
CA LEU A 41 -15.84 7.25 7.47
C LEU A 41 -15.83 6.81 6.01
N ARG A 42 -16.99 6.77 5.33
CA ARG A 42 -17.05 6.43 3.90
C ARG A 42 -16.21 7.38 3.04
N GLN A 43 -16.15 8.67 3.38
CA GLN A 43 -15.27 9.61 2.67
C GLN A 43 -13.76 9.32 2.88
N LYS A 44 -13.41 8.66 3.99
CA LYS A 44 -12.03 8.30 4.34
C LYS A 44 -11.65 6.89 3.88
N LEU A 45 -12.62 6.05 3.53
CA LEU A 45 -12.40 4.73 2.94
C LEU A 45 -12.08 4.83 1.45
N ASP A 46 -11.38 3.84 0.94
CA ASP A 46 -11.13 3.68 -0.48
C ASP A 46 -12.33 3.03 -1.20
N PRO A 47 -12.43 3.19 -2.54
CA PRO A 47 -13.55 2.66 -3.31
C PRO A 47 -13.69 1.13 -3.31
N GLU A 48 -12.59 0.38 -3.15
CA GLU A 48 -12.62 -1.09 -3.16
C GLU A 48 -13.19 -1.65 -1.86
N SER A 49 -12.75 -1.15 -0.70
CA SER A 49 -13.37 -1.43 0.62
C SER A 49 -14.87 -1.14 0.61
N LEU A 50 -15.29 -0.02 0.03
CA LEU A 50 -16.70 0.36 -0.05
C LEU A 50 -17.51 -0.59 -0.95
N ARG A 51 -16.93 -1.01 -2.09
CA ARG A 51 -17.56 -1.95 -3.02
C ARG A 51 -17.70 -3.34 -2.40
N GLN A 52 -16.67 -3.84 -1.73
CA GLN A 52 -16.69 -5.14 -1.08
C GLN A 52 -17.71 -5.19 0.06
N ARG A 53 -17.83 -4.09 0.81
CA ARG A 53 -18.89 -3.91 1.82
C ARG A 53 -20.28 -3.94 1.21
N GLU A 54 -20.50 -3.22 0.11
CA GLU A 54 -21.81 -3.18 -0.57
C GLU A 54 -22.21 -4.56 -1.10
N LEU A 55 -21.24 -5.36 -1.56
CA LEU A 55 -21.47 -6.74 -1.96
C LEU A 55 -21.92 -7.63 -0.79
N LEU A 56 -21.32 -7.48 0.39
CA LEU A 56 -21.61 -8.29 1.57
C LEU A 56 -22.88 -7.84 2.33
N HIS A 57 -23.21 -6.55 2.29
CA HIS A 57 -24.28 -5.95 3.10
C HIS A 57 -25.39 -5.27 2.28
N ALA A 58 -25.63 -5.70 1.04
CA ALA A 58 -26.64 -5.14 0.15
C ALA A 58 -28.08 -5.06 0.72
N LYS A 59 -28.39 -5.80 1.79
CA LYS A 59 -29.75 -5.90 2.40
C LYS A 59 -29.86 -5.39 3.84
N SER A 60 -28.79 -4.91 4.47
CA SER A 60 -28.88 -4.48 5.89
C SER A 60 -29.37 -3.04 6.00
N SER A 61 -30.55 -2.85 6.58
CA SER A 61 -31.22 -1.54 6.73
C SER A 61 -30.77 -0.74 7.95
N GLN A 62 -30.03 -1.34 8.88
CA GLN A 62 -29.52 -0.67 10.08
C GLN A 62 -28.01 -0.79 10.15
N MET A 63 -27.33 0.15 9.50
CA MET A 63 -25.89 0.28 9.62
C MET A 63 -25.56 1.15 10.84
N THR A 64 -24.75 0.61 11.74
CA THR A 64 -24.19 1.34 12.88
C THR A 64 -22.69 1.54 12.69
N PHE A 65 -22.11 2.50 13.41
CA PHE A 65 -20.66 2.69 13.43
C PHE A 65 -19.94 1.40 13.81
N LYS A 66 -20.46 0.66 14.79
CA LYS A 66 -19.89 -0.61 15.26
C LYS A 66 -19.81 -1.65 14.13
N ILE A 67 -20.89 -1.86 13.39
CA ILE A 67 -20.92 -2.81 12.27
C ILE A 67 -19.90 -2.40 11.20
N LEU A 68 -19.75 -1.10 10.94
CA LEU A 68 -18.75 -0.61 10.01
C LEU A 68 -17.33 -0.84 10.52
N ALA A 69 -17.07 -0.60 11.82
CA ALA A 69 -15.77 -0.85 12.43
C ALA A 69 -15.38 -2.33 12.36
N ASP A 70 -16.29 -3.24 12.76
CA ASP A 70 -16.07 -4.69 12.71
C ASP A 70 -15.71 -5.17 11.28
N PHE A 71 -16.45 -4.70 10.27
CA PHE A 71 -16.16 -4.98 8.87
C PHE A 71 -14.76 -4.52 8.45
N LEU A 72 -14.34 -3.32 8.87
CA LEU A 72 -13.03 -2.78 8.53
C LEU A 72 -11.90 -3.51 9.26
N GLU A 73 -12.14 -4.03 10.46
CA GLU A 73 -11.20 -4.91 11.15
C GLU A 73 -11.03 -6.25 10.42
N ASP A 74 -12.13 -6.85 9.97
CA ASP A 74 -12.10 -8.06 9.14
C ASP A 74 -11.31 -7.83 7.85
N ARG A 75 -11.59 -6.72 7.16
CA ARG A 75 -10.83 -6.32 5.97
C ARG A 75 -9.34 -6.13 6.27
N ALA A 76 -9.00 -5.51 7.41
CA ALA A 76 -7.62 -5.34 7.83
C ALA A 76 -6.93 -6.69 8.10
N ARG A 77 -7.64 -7.66 8.69
CA ARG A 77 -7.15 -9.04 8.89
C ARG A 77 -6.94 -9.77 7.56
N GLU A 78 -7.88 -9.68 6.63
CA GLU A 78 -7.75 -10.26 5.29
C GLU A 78 -6.51 -9.71 4.55
N LEU A 79 -6.32 -8.39 4.59
CA LEU A 79 -5.16 -7.73 3.96
C LEU A 79 -3.84 -8.15 4.60
N GLU A 80 -3.82 -8.47 5.89
CA GLU A 80 -2.65 -9.06 6.56
C GLU A 80 -2.42 -10.50 6.10
N ALA A 81 -3.45 -11.34 6.08
CA ALA A 81 -3.34 -12.71 5.62
C ALA A 81 -2.86 -12.80 4.16
N MET A 82 -3.36 -11.94 3.27
CA MET A 82 -2.90 -11.85 1.89
C MET A 82 -1.44 -11.39 1.77
N ASN A 83 -0.94 -10.60 2.73
CA ASN A 83 0.47 -10.23 2.78
C ASN A 83 1.34 -11.33 3.39
N CYS A 84 0.80 -12.18 4.28
CA CYS A 84 1.48 -13.36 4.84
C CYS A 84 1.55 -14.54 3.87
N CYS A 85 0.55 -14.69 2.99
CA CYS A 85 0.53 -15.71 1.92
C CYS A 85 1.35 -15.32 0.69
N ARG A 86 1.99 -14.15 0.69
CA ARG A 86 3.12 -13.93 -0.22
C ARG A 86 4.23 -14.81 0.32
N PRO A 87 4.71 -15.82 -0.44
CA PRO A 87 5.84 -16.60 0.02
C PRO A 87 6.94 -15.61 0.37
N ALA A 88 7.37 -15.62 1.63
CA ALA A 88 8.71 -15.20 1.95
C ALA A 88 9.56 -16.01 0.98
N VAL A 89 10.15 -15.35 0.00
CA VAL A 89 11.14 -15.97 -0.87
C VAL A 89 12.33 -16.24 0.05
N ASN A 90 12.23 -17.32 0.82
CA ASN A 90 13.34 -18.12 1.26
C ASN A 90 13.97 -18.56 -0.04
N THR A 91 14.96 -17.82 -0.54
CA THR A 91 15.83 -18.32 -1.59
C THR A 91 16.47 -19.59 -1.02
N PRO A 92 16.11 -20.79 -1.51
CA PRO A 92 16.87 -21.97 -1.20
C PRO A 92 18.21 -21.75 -1.87
N ARG A 93 19.31 -21.87 -1.14
CA ARG A 93 20.63 -22.00 -1.74
C ARG A 93 20.61 -23.28 -2.57
N PRO A 94 20.95 -23.27 -3.88
CA PRO A 94 21.28 -24.53 -4.54
C PRO A 94 22.73 -24.53 -5.02
N PRO A 95 23.29 -25.73 -5.19
CA PRO A 95 24.68 -25.95 -5.47
C PRO A 95 24.97 -25.92 -6.96
N ASP A 96 26.28 -25.92 -7.20
CA ASP A 96 27.06 -26.14 -8.41
C ASP A 96 26.38 -26.93 -9.57
N ARG A 97 26.67 -26.46 -10.80
CA ARG A 97 26.73 -27.16 -12.12
C ARG A 97 25.51 -27.28 -13.06
N PHE A 98 25.73 -26.68 -14.24
CA PHE A 98 25.60 -27.19 -15.63
C PHE A 98 24.28 -27.74 -16.20
N HIS A 99 23.84 -27.04 -17.26
CA HIS A 99 23.33 -27.49 -18.58
C HIS A 99 21.95 -28.17 -18.73
N GLY A 100 21.06 -27.46 -19.45
CA GLY A 100 20.42 -27.99 -20.66
C GLY A 100 18.94 -28.38 -20.57
N GLY A 101 18.12 -27.83 -21.47
CA GLY A 101 16.84 -28.46 -21.89
C GLY A 101 15.62 -27.55 -21.84
N ALA A 102 15.12 -27.15 -23.00
CA ALA A 102 13.95 -26.30 -23.21
C ALA A 102 12.63 -27.07 -23.20
N VAL A 103 11.54 -26.45 -22.71
CA VAL A 103 10.16 -26.73 -23.15
C VAL A 103 9.34 -25.42 -23.15
N LYS A 104 8.62 -25.19 -24.25
CA LYS A 104 7.81 -24.00 -24.58
C LYS A 104 6.40 -24.12 -23.98
N SER A 105 5.78 -23.00 -23.55
CA SER A 105 4.54 -22.45 -24.20
C SER A 105 3.78 -21.44 -23.32
N SER A 106 3.59 -20.25 -23.91
CA SER A 106 2.42 -19.35 -23.90
C SER A 106 2.04 -18.47 -22.69
N LYS A 107 2.28 -17.17 -22.93
CA LYS A 107 1.49 -15.98 -22.56
C LYS A 107 1.10 -15.80 -21.08
N VAL A 108 2.04 -15.24 -20.33
CA VAL A 108 1.73 -14.25 -19.30
C VAL A 108 2.43 -12.97 -19.75
N THR A 109 1.69 -11.88 -19.93
CA THR A 109 2.30 -10.53 -19.91
C THR A 109 2.81 -10.32 -18.50
N SER A 110 3.99 -10.87 -18.22
CA SER A 110 4.76 -10.53 -17.05
C SER A 110 5.03 -9.04 -17.17
N HIS A 111 4.57 -8.27 -16.18
CA HIS A 111 5.28 -7.06 -15.85
C HIS A 111 6.74 -7.49 -15.74
N VAL A 112 7.55 -7.03 -16.69
CA VAL A 112 9.00 -7.19 -16.62
C VAL A 112 9.34 -6.63 -15.26
N VAL A 113 9.63 -7.53 -14.30
CA VAL A 113 10.35 -7.18 -13.10
C VAL A 113 11.74 -6.94 -13.64
N ASP A 114 11.91 -5.77 -14.26
CA ASP A 114 13.21 -5.24 -14.60
C ASP A 114 13.90 -5.26 -13.24
N SER A 115 14.82 -6.20 -13.08
CA SER A 115 15.68 -6.35 -11.93
C SER A 115 16.56 -5.11 -11.96
N ALA A 116 15.95 -3.97 -11.61
CA ALA A 116 16.43 -2.65 -11.90
C ALA A 116 17.65 -2.43 -11.04
N GLN A 117 18.79 -2.77 -11.62
CA GLN A 117 20.09 -2.51 -11.02
C GLN A 117 20.16 -1.03 -10.68
N CYS A 118 20.66 -0.77 -9.48
CA CYS A 118 20.84 0.56 -8.95
C CYS A 118 21.67 1.36 -9.97
N PRO A 119 21.16 2.46 -10.56
CA PRO A 119 21.92 3.24 -11.54
C PRO A 119 23.15 3.94 -10.97
N VAL A 120 23.34 3.90 -9.64
CA VAL A 120 24.49 4.51 -8.98
C VAL A 120 25.63 3.50 -8.88
N CYS A 121 25.36 2.27 -8.41
CA CYS A 121 26.39 1.28 -8.09
C CYS A 121 26.19 -0.08 -8.77
N SER A 122 25.22 -0.18 -9.70
CA SER A 122 24.81 -1.40 -10.41
C SER A 122 24.38 -2.58 -9.53
N GLY A 123 24.12 -2.34 -8.24
CA GLY A 123 23.69 -3.36 -7.28
C GLY A 123 22.21 -3.72 -7.38
N HIS A 124 21.82 -4.88 -6.85
CA HIS A 124 20.42 -5.35 -6.84
C HIS A 124 19.62 -4.74 -5.69
N HIS A 125 19.44 -3.43 -5.72
CA HIS A 125 18.61 -2.69 -4.76
C HIS A 125 18.05 -1.40 -5.37
N ALA A 126 16.97 -0.88 -4.78
CA ALA A 126 16.43 0.41 -5.15
C ALA A 126 17.33 1.57 -4.68
N ILE A 127 17.37 2.67 -5.45
CA ILE A 127 18.26 3.83 -5.21
C ILE A 127 18.19 4.37 -3.78
N HIS A 128 17.00 4.40 -3.16
CA HIS A 128 16.84 4.87 -1.78
C HIS A 128 17.60 4.02 -0.74
N ARG A 129 17.97 2.79 -1.09
CA ARG A 129 18.78 1.87 -0.27
C ARG A 129 20.26 1.87 -0.66
N CYS A 130 20.66 2.63 -1.68
CA CYS A 130 22.06 2.67 -2.14
C CYS A 130 22.93 3.50 -1.18
N GLU A 131 23.98 2.89 -0.63
CA GLU A 131 24.90 3.58 0.28
C GLU A 131 25.74 4.65 -0.42
N GLU A 132 26.19 4.41 -1.66
CA GLU A 132 26.94 5.40 -2.43
C GLU A 132 26.09 6.65 -2.71
N PHE A 133 24.82 6.46 -3.06
CA PHE A 133 23.88 7.56 -3.25
C PHE A 133 23.65 8.36 -1.96
N LYS A 134 23.60 7.68 -0.80
CA LYS A 134 23.49 8.31 0.51
C LYS A 134 24.77 9.05 0.95
N LYS A 135 25.93 8.78 0.34
CA LYS A 135 27.18 9.51 0.59
C LYS A 135 27.29 10.79 -0.23
N TRP A 136 26.55 10.93 -1.32
CA TRP A 136 26.58 12.13 -2.16
C TRP A 136 25.93 13.34 -1.49
N SER A 137 26.43 14.53 -1.82
CA SER A 137 25.82 15.80 -1.45
C SER A 137 24.44 15.98 -2.09
N VAL A 138 23.62 16.86 -1.53
CA VAL A 138 22.27 17.16 -2.03
C VAL A 138 22.30 17.60 -3.50
N ASP A 139 23.27 18.42 -3.90
CA ASP A 139 23.40 18.90 -5.28
C ASP A 139 23.81 17.79 -6.25
N GLN A 140 24.70 16.89 -5.83
CA GLN A 140 25.06 15.70 -6.62
C GLN A 140 23.86 14.78 -6.83
N ARG A 141 23.05 14.55 -5.78
CA ARG A 141 21.81 13.76 -5.89
C ARG A 141 20.81 14.39 -6.84
N LYS A 142 20.57 15.71 -6.74
CA LYS A 142 19.65 16.45 -7.61
C LYS A 142 20.09 16.37 -9.08
N LYS A 143 21.37 16.64 -9.36
CA LYS A 143 21.94 16.54 -10.72
C LYS A 143 21.77 15.14 -11.30
N PHE A 144 22.06 14.10 -10.52
CA PHE A 144 21.93 12.72 -10.97
C PHE A 144 20.49 12.31 -11.27
N VAL A 145 19.55 12.65 -10.38
CA VAL A 145 18.13 12.34 -10.55
C VAL A 145 17.56 13.03 -11.80
N TYR A 146 17.95 14.29 -12.03
CA TYR A 146 17.57 15.04 -13.23
C TYR A 146 18.14 14.42 -14.51
N ASN A 147 19.44 14.14 -14.55
CA ASN A 147 20.12 13.61 -15.73
C ASN A 147 19.64 12.19 -16.12
N ASN A 148 19.27 11.37 -15.14
CA ASN A 148 18.84 9.98 -15.37
C ASN A 148 17.32 9.82 -15.46
N LYS A 149 16.56 10.92 -15.56
CA LYS A 149 15.08 10.92 -15.66
C LYS A 149 14.40 10.09 -14.57
N ILE A 150 14.93 10.19 -13.34
CA ILE A 150 14.43 9.48 -12.18
C ILE A 150 13.36 10.34 -11.50
N CYS A 151 12.27 9.72 -11.06
CA CYS A 151 11.23 10.42 -10.32
C CYS A 151 11.76 10.83 -8.93
N THR A 152 11.71 12.11 -8.56
CA THR A 152 12.21 12.57 -7.25
C THR A 152 11.35 12.05 -6.09
N ASN A 153 10.09 11.66 -6.32
CA ASN A 153 9.20 11.16 -5.28
C ASN A 153 9.50 9.70 -4.90
N TYR A 154 9.79 8.86 -5.89
CA TYR A 154 9.93 7.40 -5.67
C TYR A 154 11.34 6.87 -5.94
N LEU A 155 12.23 7.72 -6.48
CA LEU A 155 13.58 7.34 -6.91
C LEU A 155 13.58 6.09 -7.80
N ARG A 156 12.57 6.00 -8.68
CA ARG A 156 12.41 4.95 -9.68
C ARG A 156 12.68 5.51 -11.08
N LYS A 157 13.24 4.65 -11.93
CA LYS A 157 13.41 4.93 -13.36
C LYS A 157 12.05 5.00 -14.06
N ASN A 158 12.03 5.61 -15.24
CA ASN A 158 10.94 5.62 -16.24
C ASN A 158 9.90 6.73 -16.16
N HIS A 159 9.99 7.71 -15.25
CA HIS A 159 9.18 8.93 -15.35
C HIS A 159 9.75 10.07 -14.48
N PHE A 160 9.46 11.32 -14.86
CA PHE A 160 9.65 12.49 -14.00
C PHE A 160 8.46 12.67 -13.06
N VAL A 161 8.62 13.46 -11.99
CA VAL A 161 7.52 13.78 -11.06
C VAL A 161 6.26 14.30 -11.77
N ARG A 162 6.43 15.08 -12.84
CA ARG A 162 5.31 15.63 -13.62
C ARG A 162 4.49 14.55 -14.33
N SER A 163 5.05 13.37 -14.57
CA SER A 163 4.41 12.22 -15.20
C SER A 163 4.20 11.07 -14.21
N CYS A 164 4.27 11.38 -12.91
CA CYS A 164 4.09 10.43 -11.83
C CYS A 164 2.59 10.20 -11.60
N THR A 165 2.09 9.04 -12.02
CA THR A 165 0.69 8.63 -11.85
C THR A 165 0.36 8.24 -10.40
N SER A 166 1.36 7.97 -9.57
CA SER A 166 1.21 7.88 -8.13
C SER A 166 1.22 9.29 -7.54
N GLY A 167 0.03 9.91 -7.48
CA GLY A 167 -0.17 11.20 -6.83
C GLY A 167 -0.10 11.08 -5.31
N GLY A 168 0.60 12.02 -4.67
CA GLY A 168 0.52 12.25 -3.21
C GLY A 168 -0.88 12.57 -2.75
#